data_AF-A0A4R4RRI9-F1
#
_entry.id   AF-A0A4R4RRI9-F1
#
_cell.length_a   1.000
_cell.length_b   1.000
_cell.length_c   1.000
_cell.angle_alpha   90.00
_cell.angle_beta   90.00
_cell.angle_gamma   90.00
#
_symmetry.space_group_name_H-M   'P 1'
#
loop_
_entity.id
_entity.type
_entity.pdbx_description
1 polymer ?
#
loop_
_entity_poly.entity_id
_entity_poly.type
_entity_poly.pdbx_seq_one_letter_code
_entity_poly.pdbx_strand_id
1 'polypeptide(L)'
;MGLRAFAAPRPFVVAAADGTRDRVAVEAEVRSRGWRPALSPAETGMLVVCGTPGPALADAIETVWRDMPEPRVRASAALEGVAGGARRSADPDDAGMADRADDRDGLRLDVLHVPLGPVLPHWPAGLRIDLTLQGDVVQAADAAAVDTADGAFWDAHPAASRLDSVSRLLRVAGWDAAGEEAAVLRDKALGGIPDGALATRFLPFARMVGRSRTLGWMTRGVGTLTGRPDIGIDVKDRLDEWLREIGTALEGGGSRPRRPWGELLEVLPPLLEGAGLAEARLIVASLDPDLGTAPDG
;
A
#
# COMPACT_ATOMS: atom_id res chain seq x y z
N MET A 1 -26.52 3.80 33.84
CA MET A 1 -25.09 3.46 33.68
C MET A 1 -24.91 2.99 32.25
N GLY A 2 -24.54 3.90 31.34
CA GLY A 2 -24.57 3.64 29.91
C GLY A 2 -23.40 2.77 29.48
N LEU A 3 -23.69 1.58 28.98
CA LEU A 3 -22.74 0.78 28.20
C LEU A 3 -22.41 1.59 26.95
N ARG A 4 -21.31 2.34 26.97
CA ARG A 4 -20.67 2.78 25.72
C ARG A 4 -20.30 1.50 25.00
N ALA A 5 -21.05 1.14 23.95
CA ALA A 5 -20.58 0.17 23.00
C ALA A 5 -19.22 0.70 22.51
N PHE A 6 -18.13 0.09 22.96
CA PHE A 6 -16.83 0.38 22.39
C PHE A 6 -16.95 0.06 20.90
N ALA A 7 -16.73 1.05 20.04
CA ALA A 7 -16.63 0.81 18.61
C ALA A 7 -15.63 -0.33 18.40
N ALA A 8 -15.94 -1.27 17.50
CA ALA A 8 -15.04 -2.38 17.21
C ALA A 8 -13.64 -1.83 16.90
N PRO A 9 -12.55 -2.43 17.44
CA PRO A 9 -11.20 -1.96 17.19
C PRO A 9 -10.92 -1.83 15.69
N ARG A 10 -10.19 -0.78 15.32
CA ARG A 10 -9.78 -0.52 13.94
C ARG A 10 -8.26 -0.44 13.86
N PRO A 11 -7.53 -1.56 13.77
CA PRO A 11 -6.07 -1.51 13.78
C PRO A 11 -5.53 -0.69 12.62
N PHE A 12 -4.59 0.21 12.90
CA PHE A 12 -3.70 0.80 11.89
C PHE A 12 -2.48 -0.11 11.79
N VAL A 13 -2.30 -0.76 10.65
CA VAL A 13 -1.26 -1.78 10.44
C VAL A 13 -0.12 -1.16 9.63
N VAL A 14 1.08 -1.19 10.18
CA VAL A 14 2.32 -0.78 9.51
C VAL A 14 3.22 -1.99 9.39
N ALA A 15 3.75 -2.24 8.20
CA ALA A 15 4.69 -3.34 7.97
C ALA A 15 6.07 -2.80 7.64
N ALA A 16 7.08 -3.33 8.32
CA ALA A 16 8.47 -3.29 7.90
C ALA A 16 8.69 -4.21 6.69
N ALA A 17 9.83 -4.07 6.01
CA ALA A 17 10.16 -4.84 4.82
C ALA A 17 10.20 -6.36 5.10
N ASP A 18 10.65 -6.77 6.29
CA ASP A 18 10.63 -8.16 6.76
C ASP A 18 9.25 -8.62 7.31
N GLY A 19 8.33 -7.68 7.53
CA GLY A 19 7.08 -7.87 8.26
C GLY A 19 5.93 -8.47 7.45
N THR A 20 6.15 -8.86 6.20
CA THR A 20 5.08 -9.30 5.29
C THR A 20 4.28 -10.48 5.86
N ARG A 21 4.94 -11.48 6.45
CA ARG A 21 4.27 -12.64 7.06
C ARG A 21 3.34 -12.21 8.20
N ASP A 22 3.83 -11.35 9.08
CA ASP A 22 3.07 -10.86 10.22
C ASP A 22 1.89 -10.01 9.75
N ARG A 23 2.10 -9.15 8.75
CA ARG A 23 1.04 -8.31 8.17
C ARG A 23 -0.11 -9.15 7.64
N VAL A 24 0.15 -10.18 6.83
CA VAL A 24 -0.92 -11.00 6.25
C VAL A 24 -1.67 -11.79 7.33
N ALA A 25 -0.99 -12.24 8.37
CA ALA A 25 -1.61 -12.89 9.53
C ALA A 25 -2.51 -11.91 10.32
N VAL A 26 -2.03 -10.69 10.58
CA VAL A 26 -2.79 -9.62 11.23
C VAL A 26 -4.04 -9.27 10.42
N GLU A 27 -3.91 -9.08 9.11
CA GLU A 27 -5.05 -8.79 8.23
C GLU A 27 -6.09 -9.91 8.23
N ALA A 28 -5.64 -11.18 8.21
CA ALA A 28 -6.52 -12.34 8.31
C ALA A 28 -7.27 -12.39 9.65
N GLU A 29 -6.56 -12.11 10.75
CA GLU A 29 -7.14 -12.06 12.09
C GLU A 29 -8.18 -10.93 12.21
N VAL A 30 -7.84 -9.72 11.74
CA VAL A 30 -8.77 -8.56 11.69
C VAL A 30 -10.06 -8.94 10.96
N ARG A 31 -9.94 -9.58 9.79
CA ARG A 31 -11.09 -10.04 9.01
C ARG A 31 -11.91 -11.09 9.75
N SER A 32 -11.26 -12.07 10.37
CA SER A 32 -11.95 -13.15 11.10
C SER A 32 -12.80 -12.61 12.26
N ARG A 33 -12.37 -11.50 12.88
CA ARG A 33 -13.08 -10.78 13.94
C ARG A 33 -14.15 -9.82 13.43
N GLY A 34 -14.29 -9.67 12.10
CA GLY A 34 -15.18 -8.70 11.47
C GLY A 34 -14.76 -7.25 11.70
N TRP A 35 -13.50 -7.01 12.06
CA TRP A 35 -12.95 -5.69 12.29
C TRP A 35 -12.54 -5.05 10.95
N ARG A 36 -12.47 -3.71 10.93
CA ARG A 36 -12.02 -2.96 9.75
C ARG A 36 -10.71 -2.24 10.08
N PRO A 37 -9.68 -2.33 9.22
CA PRO A 37 -8.48 -1.53 9.43
C PRO A 37 -8.80 -0.03 9.37
N ALA A 38 -7.99 0.76 10.08
CA ALA A 38 -8.00 2.21 9.94
C ALA A 38 -7.23 2.63 8.67
N LEU A 39 -7.71 3.66 7.97
CA LEU A 39 -7.04 4.22 6.79
C LEU A 39 -6.23 5.48 7.12
N SER A 40 -6.35 5.97 8.36
CA SER A 40 -5.54 7.06 8.86
C SER A 40 -5.25 6.86 10.36
N PRO A 41 -4.11 7.35 10.87
CA PRO A 41 -3.80 7.31 12.29
C PRO A 41 -4.86 8.03 13.15
N ALA A 42 -5.47 9.09 12.62
CA ALA A 42 -6.48 9.89 13.31
C ALA A 42 -7.78 9.11 13.62
N GLU A 43 -8.04 8.01 12.91
CA GLU A 43 -9.27 7.21 13.06
C GLU A 43 -9.20 6.15 14.17
N THR A 44 -8.05 5.94 14.80
CA THR A 44 -7.87 4.81 15.73
C THR A 44 -6.82 5.04 16.81
N GLY A 45 -7.02 4.38 17.95
CA GLY A 45 -6.02 4.27 19.00
C GLY A 45 -5.17 3.00 18.92
N MET A 46 -5.38 2.10 17.96
CA MET A 46 -4.66 0.81 17.91
C MET A 46 -3.66 0.77 16.76
N LEU A 47 -2.36 0.70 17.08
CA LEU A 47 -1.26 0.55 16.13
C LEU A 47 -0.71 -0.88 16.20
N VAL A 48 -0.56 -1.53 15.06
CA VAL A 48 0.10 -2.83 14.93
C VAL A 48 1.32 -2.65 14.03
N VAL A 49 2.50 -2.97 14.54
CA VAL A 49 3.75 -2.98 13.76
C VAL A 49 4.09 -4.43 13.44
N CYS A 50 4.26 -4.74 12.15
CA CYS A 50 4.59 -6.06 11.64
C CYS A 50 6.05 -6.07 11.19
N GLY A 51 6.84 -7.06 11.64
CA GLY A 51 8.29 -7.10 11.39
C GLY A 51 9.11 -6.16 12.28
N THR A 52 10.38 -5.99 11.90
CA THR A 52 11.38 -5.21 12.64
C THR A 52 11.74 -3.95 11.84
N PRO A 53 11.19 -2.77 12.19
CA PRO A 53 11.46 -1.56 11.42
C PRO A 53 12.91 -1.11 11.55
N GLY A 54 13.55 -0.77 10.43
CA GLY A 54 14.79 -0.03 10.40
C GLY A 54 14.64 1.41 10.92
N PRO A 55 15.74 2.16 11.10
CA PRO A 55 15.73 3.47 11.77
C PRO A 55 14.77 4.48 11.16
N ALA A 56 14.77 4.63 9.83
CA ALA A 56 13.92 5.61 9.15
C ALA A 56 12.42 5.25 9.25
N LEU A 57 12.07 3.95 9.17
CA LEU A 57 10.70 3.51 9.38
C LEU A 57 10.28 3.65 10.85
N ALA A 58 11.18 3.39 11.81
CA ALA A 58 10.90 3.58 13.22
C ALA A 58 10.56 5.04 13.55
N ASP A 59 11.30 6.00 13.00
CA ASP A 59 11.01 7.44 13.16
C ASP A 59 9.64 7.83 12.55
N ALA A 60 9.31 7.27 11.39
CA ALA A 60 7.99 7.46 10.78
C ALA A 60 6.87 6.87 11.65
N ILE A 61 7.08 5.68 12.23
CA ILE A 61 6.13 5.05 13.17
C ILE A 61 5.93 5.90 14.43
N GLU A 62 7.00 6.50 14.99
CA GLU A 62 6.89 7.38 16.15
C GLU A 62 6.11 8.66 15.83
N THR A 63 6.23 9.19 14.62
CA THR A 63 5.43 10.32 14.14
C THR A 63 3.95 9.93 14.03
N VAL A 64 3.64 8.80 13.39
CA VAL A 64 2.28 8.24 13.37
C VAL A 64 1.72 8.08 14.77
N TRP A 65 2.47 7.46 15.67
CA TRP A 65 2.07 7.22 17.06
C TRP A 65 1.78 8.54 17.80
N ARG A 66 2.49 9.62 17.46
CA ARG A 66 2.24 10.95 18.00
C ARG A 66 0.92 11.54 17.52
N ASP A 67 0.49 11.24 16.32
CA ASP A 67 -0.72 11.83 15.75
C ASP A 67 -2.00 11.02 16.08
N MET A 68 -1.84 9.82 16.66
CA MET A 68 -2.96 8.98 17.05
C MET A 68 -3.72 9.51 18.28
N PRO A 69 -5.07 9.47 18.27
CA PRO A 69 -5.91 9.87 19.39
C PRO A 69 -5.71 8.99 20.62
N GLU A 70 -5.91 9.56 21.81
CA GLU A 70 -5.96 8.81 23.06
C GLU A 70 -7.36 8.18 23.27
N PRO A 71 -7.47 6.99 23.91
CA PRO A 71 -6.37 6.15 24.39
C PRO A 71 -5.70 5.40 23.23
N ARG A 72 -4.35 5.43 23.16
CA ARG A 72 -3.58 4.66 22.17
C ARG A 72 -2.81 3.46 22.76
N VAL A 73 -2.73 2.39 21.98
CA VAL A 73 -2.14 1.09 22.32
C VAL A 73 -1.27 0.58 21.17
N ARG A 74 -0.07 0.09 21.50
CA ARG A 74 0.72 -0.72 20.56
C ARG A 74 0.33 -2.18 20.76
N ALA A 75 -0.16 -2.79 19.71
CA ALA A 75 -0.53 -4.19 19.72
C ALA A 75 0.52 -5.04 19.00
N SER A 76 0.71 -6.27 19.50
CA SER A 76 1.51 -7.30 18.83
C SER A 76 0.82 -7.77 17.54
N ALA A 77 1.52 -8.59 16.75
CA ALA A 77 0.94 -9.26 15.59
C ALA A 77 -0.26 -10.19 15.96
N ALA A 78 -0.37 -10.61 17.23
CA ALA A 78 -1.52 -11.35 17.76
C ALA A 78 -2.72 -10.44 18.14
N LEU A 79 -2.62 -9.13 17.87
CA LEU A 79 -3.60 -8.10 18.25
C LEU A 79 -3.79 -7.97 19.78
N GLU A 80 -2.75 -8.27 20.55
CA GLU A 80 -2.71 -8.10 22.00
C GLU A 80 -1.99 -6.79 22.35
N GLY A 81 -2.63 -5.93 23.13
CA GLY A 81 -2.17 -4.55 23.36
C GLY A 81 -1.38 -4.33 24.65
N VAL A 82 -0.32 -3.53 24.57
CA VAL A 82 0.32 -2.87 25.72
C VAL A 82 -0.08 -1.39 25.70
N ALA A 83 -0.81 -0.93 26.72
CA ALA A 83 -1.34 0.44 26.78
C ALA A 83 -0.21 1.48 26.79
N GLY A 84 -0.30 2.50 25.92
CA GLY A 84 0.61 3.63 25.91
C GLY A 84 0.27 4.64 27.01
N GLY A 85 1.28 5.23 27.64
CA GLY A 85 1.09 6.27 28.66
C GLY A 85 0.43 7.54 28.09
N ALA A 86 -0.48 8.14 28.87
CA ALA A 86 -1.22 9.34 28.52
C ALA A 86 -0.31 10.56 28.31
N ARG A 87 -0.56 11.35 27.26
CA ARG A 87 0.10 12.64 27.04
C ARG A 87 -0.49 13.78 27.90
N ARG A 88 0.39 14.72 28.26
CA ARG A 88 0.02 16.12 28.57
C ARG A 88 -0.12 16.88 27.24
N SER A 89 -1.18 17.67 27.14
CA SER A 89 -1.55 18.50 25.99
C SER A 89 -0.42 19.45 25.56
N ALA A 90 -0.14 19.53 24.26
CA ALA A 90 0.71 20.55 23.64
C ALA A 90 -0.16 21.64 23.01
N ASP A 91 0.33 22.88 23.06
CA ASP A 91 -0.32 24.11 22.56
C ASP A 91 -0.38 24.13 21.01
N PRO A 92 -1.39 24.75 20.37
CA PRO A 92 -1.64 24.64 18.92
C PRO A 92 -0.79 25.55 18.01
N ASP A 93 0.23 26.25 18.51
CA ASP A 93 0.75 27.46 17.84
C ASP A 93 2.03 27.30 16.99
N ASP A 94 2.42 26.10 16.56
CA ASP A 94 3.63 25.89 15.73
C ASP A 94 3.35 25.22 14.38
N ALA A 95 2.51 25.86 13.57
CA ALA A 95 2.46 25.63 12.13
C ALA A 95 2.98 26.88 11.42
N GLY A 96 4.30 26.92 11.19
CA GLY A 96 4.94 27.98 10.39
C GLY A 96 4.30 28.06 9.01
N MET A 97 3.78 29.25 8.66
CA MET A 97 3.18 29.51 7.35
C MET A 97 4.24 29.49 6.24
N ALA A 98 3.89 28.92 5.09
CA ALA A 98 4.73 28.87 3.89
C ALA A 98 4.93 30.27 3.26
N ASP A 99 6.13 30.50 2.70
CA ASP A 99 6.48 31.71 1.97
C ASP A 99 5.82 31.77 0.59
N ARG A 100 5.37 32.96 0.18
CA ARG A 100 4.69 33.25 -1.09
C ARG A 100 5.61 33.93 -2.10
N ALA A 101 5.42 33.64 -3.38
CA ALA A 101 6.04 34.37 -4.50
C ALA A 101 4.98 34.73 -5.57
N ASP A 102 5.22 35.75 -6.43
CA ASP A 102 4.25 36.45 -7.35
C ASP A 102 4.02 35.98 -8.81
N ASP A 103 2.79 35.60 -9.19
CA ASP A 103 2.42 34.85 -10.42
C ASP A 103 2.31 35.60 -11.77
N ARG A 104 2.33 34.83 -12.88
CA ARG A 104 2.17 35.28 -14.28
C ARG A 104 0.86 34.85 -14.98
N ASP A 105 -0.12 34.37 -14.24
CA ASP A 105 -1.56 34.32 -14.57
C ASP A 105 -2.36 35.21 -13.60
N GLY A 106 -1.70 35.69 -12.54
CA GLY A 106 -2.30 36.29 -11.35
C GLY A 106 -2.71 35.27 -10.28
N LEU A 107 -2.55 33.95 -10.51
CA LEU A 107 -2.79 32.86 -9.57
C LEU A 107 -1.61 31.85 -9.54
N ARG A 108 -0.59 32.11 -8.72
CA ARG A 108 0.53 31.16 -8.49
C ARG A 108 -0.08 30.04 -7.67
N LEU A 109 -0.08 28.83 -8.20
CA LEU A 109 -0.37 27.66 -7.40
C LEU A 109 0.82 27.42 -6.46
N ASP A 110 0.50 27.14 -5.19
CA ASP A 110 1.51 26.82 -4.19
C ASP A 110 2.25 25.53 -4.59
N VAL A 111 3.58 25.56 -4.47
CA VAL A 111 4.42 24.38 -4.63
C VAL A 111 4.47 23.66 -3.29
N LEU A 112 4.02 22.40 -3.27
CA LEU A 112 3.95 21.58 -2.06
C LEU A 112 4.94 20.43 -2.16
N HIS A 113 5.72 20.21 -1.10
CA HIS A 113 6.58 19.03 -0.98
C HIS A 113 5.85 18.02 -0.09
N VAL A 114 5.45 16.89 -0.66
CA VAL A 114 4.60 15.90 -0.01
C VAL A 114 5.29 14.53 0.01
N PRO A 115 5.74 14.05 1.18
CA PRO A 115 6.21 12.67 1.31
C PRO A 115 5.02 11.70 1.31
N LEU A 116 5.08 10.66 0.48
CA LEU A 116 4.17 9.52 0.50
C LEU A 116 4.89 8.28 1.04
N GLY A 117 4.22 7.57 1.95
CA GLY A 117 4.82 6.42 2.64
C GLY A 117 5.79 6.85 3.76
N PRO A 118 6.46 5.90 4.42
CA PRO A 118 6.38 4.45 4.21
C PRO A 118 5.21 3.77 4.94
N VAL A 119 4.41 4.53 5.69
CA VAL A 119 3.38 4.02 6.61
C VAL A 119 1.94 4.14 6.09
N LEU A 120 1.76 4.44 4.80
CA LEU A 120 0.43 4.61 4.22
C LEU A 120 -0.29 3.25 4.09
N PRO A 121 -1.62 3.18 4.32
CA PRO A 121 -2.38 1.97 4.04
C PRO A 121 -2.30 1.57 2.58
N HIS A 122 -2.19 0.26 2.33
CA HIS A 122 -2.07 -0.32 0.99
C HIS A 122 -0.87 0.19 0.19
N TRP A 123 0.15 0.66 0.89
CA TRP A 123 1.42 1.10 0.32
C TRP A 123 2.48 -0.01 0.43
N PRO A 124 3.44 -0.08 -0.49
CA PRO A 124 4.58 -0.98 -0.37
C PRO A 124 5.38 -0.70 0.90
N ALA A 125 5.67 -1.74 1.69
CA ALA A 125 6.48 -1.63 2.89
C ALA A 125 7.87 -1.09 2.56
N GLY A 126 8.35 -0.13 3.34
CA GLY A 126 9.68 0.47 3.20
C GLY A 126 9.85 1.48 2.07
N LEU A 127 8.81 1.79 1.28
CA LEU A 127 8.90 2.74 0.18
C LEU A 127 8.55 4.15 0.64
N ARG A 128 9.42 5.13 0.40
CA ARG A 128 9.07 6.55 0.46
C ARG A 128 9.15 7.16 -0.93
N ILE A 129 8.19 8.01 -1.26
CA ILE A 129 8.23 8.84 -2.46
C ILE A 129 8.07 10.29 -2.04
N ASP A 130 9.09 11.10 -2.31
CA ASP A 130 9.07 12.54 -2.07
C ASP A 130 8.56 13.22 -3.35
N LEU A 131 7.39 13.87 -3.28
CA LEU A 131 6.75 14.51 -4.43
C LEU A 131 6.84 16.03 -4.32
N THR A 132 7.12 16.69 -5.43
CA THR A 132 6.87 18.12 -5.62
C THR A 132 5.58 18.28 -6.40
N LEU A 133 4.55 18.84 -5.78
CA LEU A 133 3.24 19.05 -6.37
C LEU A 133 3.03 20.52 -6.70
N GLN A 134 2.34 20.78 -7.81
CA GLN A 134 1.73 22.07 -8.11
C GLN A 134 0.24 21.84 -8.38
N GLY A 135 -0.61 22.25 -7.44
CA GLY A 135 -1.99 21.74 -7.39
C GLY A 135 -2.00 20.25 -7.03
N ASP A 136 -2.64 19.42 -7.85
CA ASP A 136 -2.65 17.96 -7.71
C ASP A 136 -1.68 17.23 -8.64
N VAL A 137 -0.97 17.96 -9.51
CA VAL A 137 -0.05 17.40 -10.50
C VAL A 137 1.35 17.30 -9.93
N VAL A 138 1.96 16.13 -10.07
CA VAL A 138 3.36 15.87 -9.74
C VAL A 138 4.28 16.56 -10.75
N GLN A 139 5.12 17.46 -10.28
CA GLN A 139 6.15 18.15 -11.07
C GLN A 139 7.49 17.44 -11.02
N ALA A 140 7.81 16.81 -9.89
CA ALA A 140 8.99 16.01 -9.68
C ALA A 140 8.70 14.92 -8.65
N ALA A 141 9.41 13.80 -8.75
CA ALA A 141 9.31 12.71 -7.80
C ALA A 141 10.71 12.15 -7.51
N ASP A 142 10.96 11.79 -6.26
CA ASP A 142 12.13 11.04 -5.83
C ASP A 142 11.67 9.82 -5.04
N ALA A 143 12.23 8.64 -5.34
CA ALA A 143 11.85 7.40 -4.68
C ALA A 143 13.02 6.85 -3.86
N ALA A 144 12.74 6.43 -2.63
CA ALA A 144 13.73 5.88 -1.71
C ALA A 144 13.20 4.61 -1.04
N ALA A 145 14.06 3.60 -0.96
CA ALA A 145 13.86 2.49 -0.04
C ALA A 145 14.38 2.94 1.33
N VAL A 146 13.46 3.16 2.28
CA VAL A 146 13.77 3.58 3.66
C VAL A 146 13.77 2.41 4.64
N ASP A 147 13.36 1.23 4.18
CA ASP A 147 13.41 -0.04 4.89
C ASP A 147 13.52 -1.17 3.86
N THR A 148 14.49 -2.06 4.04
CA THR A 148 14.79 -3.20 3.17
C THR A 148 14.94 -4.46 4.01
N ALA A 149 14.78 -5.63 3.39
CA ALA A 149 15.04 -6.90 4.05
C ALA A 149 15.58 -7.93 3.05
N ASP A 150 16.17 -9.01 3.58
CA ASP A 150 16.56 -10.19 2.82
C ASP A 150 15.49 -11.28 2.99
N GLY A 151 14.34 -11.11 2.35
CA GLY A 151 13.12 -11.86 2.64
C GLY A 151 12.36 -12.37 1.40
N ALA A 152 12.49 -13.67 1.13
CA ALA A 152 11.80 -14.38 0.05
C ALA A 152 10.37 -14.86 0.41
N PHE A 153 9.62 -14.16 1.28
CA PHE A 153 8.33 -14.67 1.79
C PHE A 153 7.37 -15.05 0.65
N TRP A 154 7.35 -14.26 -0.42
CA TRP A 154 6.46 -14.46 -1.56
C TRP A 154 6.92 -15.52 -2.55
N ASP A 155 8.21 -15.89 -2.57
CA ASP A 155 8.77 -16.82 -3.56
C ASP A 155 8.13 -18.21 -3.46
N ALA A 156 7.77 -18.63 -2.24
CA ALA A 156 7.06 -19.88 -1.99
C ALA A 156 5.56 -19.83 -2.34
N HIS A 157 5.00 -18.64 -2.59
CA HIS A 157 3.56 -18.42 -2.70
C HIS A 157 3.19 -17.45 -3.84
N PRO A 158 3.52 -17.76 -5.11
CA PRO A 158 3.37 -16.82 -6.21
C PRO A 158 1.93 -16.37 -6.47
N ALA A 159 0.96 -17.27 -6.40
CA ALA A 159 -0.46 -16.93 -6.53
C ALA A 159 -0.93 -16.01 -5.40
N ALA A 160 -0.53 -16.31 -4.15
CA ALA A 160 -0.88 -15.48 -3.00
C ALA A 160 -0.22 -14.08 -3.09
N SER A 161 1.03 -14.01 -3.54
CA SER A 161 1.75 -12.74 -3.74
C SER A 161 1.01 -11.83 -4.71
N ARG A 162 0.58 -12.36 -5.87
CA ARG A 162 -0.18 -11.57 -6.84
C ARG A 162 -1.58 -11.23 -6.37
N LEU A 163 -2.24 -12.11 -5.62
CA LEU A 163 -3.52 -11.78 -4.97
C LEU A 163 -3.36 -10.66 -3.93
N ASP A 164 -2.22 -10.58 -3.23
CA ASP A 164 -1.87 -9.45 -2.35
C ASP A 164 -1.69 -8.14 -3.15
N SER A 165 -1.00 -8.18 -4.29
CA SER A 165 -0.86 -7.02 -5.19
C SER A 165 -2.22 -6.53 -5.71
N VAL A 166 -3.06 -7.44 -6.21
CA VAL A 166 -4.41 -7.14 -6.70
C VAL A 166 -5.28 -6.56 -5.57
N SER A 167 -5.18 -7.14 -4.38
CA SER A 167 -5.85 -6.69 -3.16
C SER A 167 -5.49 -5.24 -2.81
N ARG A 168 -4.20 -4.88 -2.84
CA ARG A 168 -3.75 -3.49 -2.62
C ARG A 168 -4.24 -2.54 -3.71
N LEU A 169 -4.03 -2.87 -4.98
CA LEU A 169 -4.41 -2.03 -6.12
C LEU A 169 -5.92 -1.73 -6.13
N LEU A 170 -6.77 -2.75 -5.90
CA LEU A 170 -8.21 -2.56 -5.88
C LEU A 170 -8.69 -1.64 -4.74
N ARG A 171 -8.03 -1.68 -3.57
CA ARG A 171 -8.33 -0.75 -2.47
C ARG A 171 -7.87 0.67 -2.77
N VAL A 172 -6.68 0.84 -3.37
CA VAL A 172 -6.21 2.16 -3.83
C VAL A 172 -7.16 2.73 -4.90
N ALA A 173 -7.72 1.90 -5.76
CA ALA A 173 -8.75 2.28 -6.73
C ALA A 173 -10.15 2.52 -6.12
N GLY A 174 -10.31 2.39 -4.80
CA GLY A 174 -11.57 2.62 -4.09
C GLY A 174 -12.59 1.47 -4.19
N TRP A 175 -12.17 0.27 -4.62
CA TRP A 175 -13.01 -0.92 -4.74
C TRP A 175 -12.77 -1.91 -3.59
N ASP A 176 -13.04 -1.46 -2.36
CA ASP A 176 -12.74 -2.19 -1.13
C ASP A 176 -13.27 -3.62 -1.10
N ALA A 177 -14.51 -3.83 -1.56
CA ALA A 177 -15.12 -5.16 -1.57
C ALA A 177 -14.38 -6.16 -2.48
N ALA A 178 -13.88 -5.71 -3.63
CA ALA A 178 -13.11 -6.57 -4.53
C ALA A 178 -11.68 -6.79 -4.00
N GLY A 179 -11.07 -5.77 -3.39
CA GLY A 179 -9.81 -5.94 -2.67
C GLY A 179 -9.92 -6.93 -1.50
N GLU A 180 -11.05 -6.93 -0.80
CA GLU A 180 -11.35 -7.88 0.27
C GLU A 180 -11.46 -9.31 -0.23
N GLU A 181 -12.18 -9.54 -1.33
CA GLU A 181 -12.26 -10.86 -1.95
C GLU A 181 -10.87 -11.36 -2.42
N ALA A 182 -10.03 -10.47 -2.97
CA ALA A 182 -8.65 -10.81 -3.33
C ALA A 182 -7.83 -11.25 -2.10
N ALA A 183 -7.95 -10.54 -0.97
CA ALA A 183 -7.28 -10.90 0.28
C ALA A 183 -7.80 -12.23 0.85
N VAL A 184 -9.10 -12.52 0.74
CA VAL A 184 -9.66 -13.82 1.12
C VAL A 184 -9.11 -14.96 0.25
N LEU A 185 -8.97 -14.73 -1.05
CA LEU A 185 -8.35 -15.72 -1.95
C LEU A 185 -6.86 -15.92 -1.63
N ARG A 186 -6.13 -14.83 -1.32
CA ARG A 186 -4.73 -14.89 -0.86
C ARG A 186 -4.61 -15.75 0.39
N ASP A 187 -5.43 -15.52 1.39
CA ASP A 187 -5.34 -16.23 2.66
C ASP A 187 -5.71 -17.71 2.52
N LYS A 188 -6.65 -18.04 1.61
CA LYS A 188 -6.93 -19.44 1.23
C LYS A 188 -5.72 -20.11 0.57
N ALA A 189 -5.03 -19.39 -0.32
CA ALA A 189 -3.81 -19.87 -0.96
C ALA A 189 -2.70 -20.15 0.08
N LEU A 190 -2.48 -19.22 1.02
CA LEU A 190 -1.54 -19.39 2.13
C LEU A 190 -1.96 -20.52 3.08
N GLY A 191 -3.26 -20.73 3.27
CA GLY A 191 -3.83 -21.81 4.07
C GLY A 191 -3.75 -23.21 3.43
N GLY A 192 -3.16 -23.34 2.23
CA GLY A 192 -2.88 -24.63 1.61
C GLY A 192 -4.11 -25.33 0.99
N ILE A 193 -5.15 -24.59 0.62
CA ILE A 193 -6.22 -25.18 -0.20
C ILE A 193 -5.63 -25.67 -1.54
N PRO A 194 -6.05 -26.84 -2.08
CA PRO A 194 -5.55 -27.30 -3.37
C PRO A 194 -5.80 -26.30 -4.51
N ASP A 195 -4.82 -26.13 -5.41
CA ASP A 195 -4.85 -25.10 -6.45
C ASP A 195 -6.09 -25.19 -7.36
N GLY A 196 -6.54 -26.38 -7.74
CA GLY A 196 -7.77 -26.55 -8.53
C GLY A 196 -9.03 -26.03 -7.82
N ALA A 197 -9.11 -26.20 -6.49
CA ALA A 197 -10.20 -25.69 -5.67
C ALA A 197 -10.12 -24.16 -5.49
N LEU A 198 -8.91 -23.61 -5.48
CA LEU A 198 -8.68 -22.16 -5.49
C LEU A 198 -9.02 -21.56 -6.86
N ALA A 199 -8.58 -22.17 -7.95
CA ALA A 199 -8.85 -21.76 -9.33
C ALA A 199 -10.36 -21.66 -9.62
N THR A 200 -11.13 -22.62 -9.12
CA THR A 200 -12.61 -22.61 -9.23
C THR A 200 -13.24 -21.35 -8.64
N ARG A 201 -12.66 -20.82 -7.55
CA ARG A 201 -13.11 -19.58 -6.89
C ARG A 201 -12.51 -18.32 -7.50
N PHE A 202 -11.26 -18.41 -7.95
CA PHE A 202 -10.54 -17.30 -8.58
C PHE A 202 -11.12 -16.91 -9.94
N LEU A 203 -11.51 -17.88 -10.79
CA LEU A 203 -11.94 -17.59 -12.16
C LEU A 203 -13.13 -16.61 -12.28
N PRO A 204 -14.23 -16.75 -11.50
CA PRO A 204 -15.29 -15.75 -11.50
C PRO A 204 -14.82 -14.37 -11.05
N PHE A 205 -13.99 -14.31 -10.00
CA PHE A 205 -13.39 -13.07 -9.50
C PHE A 205 -12.54 -12.38 -10.57
N ALA A 206 -11.62 -13.11 -11.20
CA ALA A 206 -10.76 -12.58 -12.26
C ALA A 206 -11.56 -12.02 -13.44
N ARG A 207 -12.63 -12.71 -13.87
CA ARG A 207 -13.52 -12.21 -14.94
C ARG A 207 -14.25 -10.95 -14.52
N MET A 208 -14.74 -10.87 -13.29
CA MET A 208 -15.44 -9.71 -12.76
C MET A 208 -14.51 -8.48 -12.72
N VAL A 209 -13.30 -8.63 -12.19
CA VAL A 209 -12.30 -7.56 -12.14
C VAL A 209 -11.85 -7.15 -13.55
N GLY A 210 -11.43 -8.12 -14.37
CA GLY A 210 -10.90 -7.85 -15.71
C GLY A 210 -11.90 -7.20 -16.68
N ARG A 211 -13.21 -7.42 -16.49
CA ARG A 211 -14.29 -6.83 -17.29
C ARG A 211 -14.88 -5.55 -16.70
N SER A 212 -14.38 -5.07 -15.57
CA SER A 212 -14.88 -3.84 -14.95
C SER A 212 -14.63 -2.63 -15.84
N ARG A 213 -15.72 -2.03 -16.34
CA ARG A 213 -15.66 -0.84 -17.20
C ARG A 213 -15.20 0.39 -16.44
N THR A 214 -15.67 0.56 -15.20
CA THR A 214 -15.29 1.69 -14.35
C THR A 214 -13.79 1.65 -14.06
N LEU A 215 -13.28 0.51 -13.60
CA LEU A 215 -11.86 0.33 -13.34
C LEU A 215 -11.04 0.56 -14.62
N GLY A 216 -11.43 -0.07 -15.73
CA GLY A 216 -10.75 0.12 -17.00
C GLY A 216 -10.85 1.54 -17.57
N TRP A 217 -11.83 2.36 -17.16
CA TRP A 217 -11.87 3.77 -17.54
C TRP A 217 -10.91 4.61 -16.68
N MET A 218 -10.86 4.34 -15.37
CA MET A 218 -10.01 5.07 -14.43
C MET A 218 -8.52 4.77 -14.58
N THR A 219 -8.15 3.58 -15.07
CA THR A 219 -6.75 3.11 -15.04
C THR A 219 -6.09 3.02 -16.42
N ARG A 220 -6.84 3.21 -17.51
CA ARG A 220 -6.25 3.17 -18.86
C ARG A 220 -5.45 4.43 -19.15
N GLY A 221 -4.28 4.27 -19.76
CA GLY A 221 -3.33 5.35 -20.03
C GLY A 221 -2.56 5.85 -18.80
N VAL A 222 -2.98 5.48 -17.58
CA VAL A 222 -2.32 5.88 -16.34
C VAL A 222 -1.00 5.12 -16.16
N GLY A 223 0.08 5.86 -15.88
CA GLY A 223 1.40 5.27 -15.66
C GLY A 223 1.99 4.66 -16.92
N THR A 224 1.90 5.38 -18.04
CA THR A 224 2.57 5.03 -19.29
C THR A 224 3.75 5.97 -19.53
N LEU A 225 4.87 5.44 -20.01
CA LEU A 225 6.01 6.24 -20.42
C LEU A 225 5.97 6.47 -21.93
N THR A 226 5.71 7.71 -22.33
CA THR A 226 5.73 8.10 -23.75
C THR A 226 7.12 7.86 -24.34
N GLY A 227 7.20 7.11 -25.44
CA GLY A 227 8.47 6.83 -26.13
C GLY A 227 9.26 5.61 -25.60
N ARG A 228 8.74 4.89 -24.59
CA ARG A 228 9.35 3.66 -24.06
C ARG A 228 8.34 2.49 -24.04
N PRO A 229 7.96 1.95 -25.22
CA PRO A 229 6.93 0.91 -25.33
C PRO A 229 7.30 -0.42 -24.65
N ASP A 230 8.58 -0.63 -24.31
CA ASP A 230 9.10 -1.76 -23.51
C ASP A 230 8.67 -1.73 -22.02
N ILE A 231 8.31 -0.55 -21.51
CA ILE A 231 7.87 -0.29 -20.13
C ILE A 231 6.53 0.48 -20.05
N GLY A 232 5.93 0.76 -21.21
CA GLY A 232 4.81 1.68 -21.41
C GLY A 232 3.41 1.07 -21.35
N ILE A 233 3.22 -0.05 -20.63
CA ILE A 233 1.87 -0.57 -20.36
C ILE A 233 1.24 0.18 -19.20
N ASP A 234 -0.07 0.42 -19.25
CA ASP A 234 -0.76 1.19 -18.22
C ASP A 234 -1.13 0.36 -16.98
N VAL A 235 -1.73 0.98 -15.97
CA VAL A 235 -2.21 0.31 -14.75
C VAL A 235 -3.20 -0.82 -15.08
N LYS A 236 -4.06 -0.68 -16.10
CA LYS A 236 -5.03 -1.72 -16.49
C LYS A 236 -4.33 -2.95 -17.06
N ASP A 237 -3.36 -2.74 -17.94
CA ASP A 237 -2.61 -3.80 -18.59
C ASP A 237 -1.80 -4.61 -17.56
N ARG A 238 -1.16 -3.93 -16.58
CA ARG A 238 -0.47 -4.59 -15.46
C ARG A 238 -1.42 -5.44 -14.61
N LEU A 239 -2.61 -4.93 -14.30
CA LEU A 239 -3.63 -5.69 -13.57
C LEU A 239 -4.08 -6.95 -14.36
N ASP A 240 -4.31 -6.82 -15.67
CA ASP A 240 -4.67 -7.97 -16.50
C ASP A 240 -3.54 -9.00 -16.58
N GLU A 241 -2.29 -8.55 -16.53
CA GLU A 241 -1.12 -9.43 -16.42
C GLU A 241 -1.11 -10.19 -15.10
N TRP A 242 -1.31 -9.52 -13.96
CA TRP A 242 -1.40 -10.20 -12.67
C TRP A 242 -2.54 -11.22 -12.60
N LEU A 243 -3.71 -10.90 -13.16
CA LEU A 243 -4.83 -11.86 -13.21
C LEU A 243 -4.47 -13.11 -14.04
N ARG A 244 -3.74 -12.95 -15.15
CA ARG A 244 -3.24 -14.08 -15.95
C ARG A 244 -2.18 -14.88 -15.19
N GLU A 245 -1.22 -14.21 -14.55
CA GLU A 245 -0.15 -14.85 -13.77
C GLU A 245 -0.71 -15.68 -12.60
N ILE A 246 -1.74 -15.19 -11.90
CA ILE A 246 -2.41 -15.97 -10.85
C ILE A 246 -3.02 -17.23 -11.47
N GLY A 247 -3.71 -17.13 -12.61
CA GLY A 247 -4.28 -18.28 -13.31
C GLY A 247 -3.22 -19.32 -13.66
N THR A 248 -2.11 -18.88 -14.27
CA THR A 248 -0.98 -19.75 -14.62
C THR A 248 -0.35 -20.42 -13.40
N ALA A 249 -0.15 -19.68 -12.30
CA ALA A 249 0.40 -20.25 -11.07
C ALA A 249 -0.51 -21.35 -10.48
N LEU A 250 -1.83 -21.16 -10.52
CA LEU A 250 -2.81 -22.16 -10.06
C LEU A 250 -2.94 -23.39 -10.97
N GLU A 251 -2.43 -23.31 -12.19
CA GLU A 251 -2.33 -24.45 -13.12
C GLU A 251 -0.98 -25.19 -12.98
N GLY A 252 -0.14 -24.80 -12.01
CA GLY A 252 1.20 -25.36 -11.81
C GLY A 252 2.26 -24.75 -12.74
N GLY A 253 1.94 -23.65 -13.42
CA GLY A 253 2.90 -22.88 -14.21
C GLY A 253 3.85 -22.08 -13.32
N GLY A 254 5.00 -21.70 -13.88
CA GLY A 254 5.98 -20.86 -13.19
C GLY A 254 5.46 -19.45 -12.93
N SER A 255 6.03 -18.79 -11.93
CA SER A 255 5.80 -17.37 -11.67
C SER A 255 6.90 -16.53 -12.28
N ARG A 256 6.53 -15.35 -12.78
CA ARG A 256 7.51 -14.35 -13.20
C ARG A 256 8.04 -13.63 -11.96
N PRO A 257 9.37 -13.53 -11.79
CA PRO A 257 9.93 -12.79 -10.66
C PRO A 257 9.48 -11.32 -10.71
N ARG A 258 9.37 -10.71 -9.54
CA ARG A 258 9.14 -9.26 -9.42
C ARG A 258 10.33 -8.51 -10.02
N ARG A 259 10.07 -7.29 -10.51
CA ARG A 259 11.17 -6.43 -11.00
C ARG A 259 12.06 -6.04 -9.81
N PRO A 260 13.39 -6.14 -9.95
CA PRO A 260 14.32 -5.67 -8.94
C PRO A 260 14.12 -4.18 -8.64
N TRP A 261 14.40 -3.77 -7.39
CA TRP A 261 14.26 -2.38 -6.98
C TRP A 261 15.08 -1.40 -7.83
N GLY A 262 16.31 -1.76 -8.21
CA GLY A 262 17.15 -0.92 -9.07
C GLY A 262 16.50 -0.61 -10.42
N GLU A 263 15.84 -1.58 -11.05
CA GLU A 263 15.09 -1.35 -12.29
C GLU A 263 13.84 -0.48 -12.06
N LEU A 264 13.20 -0.61 -10.89
CA LEU A 264 12.04 0.21 -10.54
C LEU A 264 12.42 1.66 -10.26
N LEU A 265 13.60 1.93 -9.70
CA LEU A 265 14.11 3.29 -9.49
C LEU A 265 14.30 4.06 -10.79
N GLU A 266 14.66 3.39 -11.88
CA GLU A 266 14.83 4.04 -13.19
C GLU A 266 13.50 4.41 -13.85
N VAL A 267 12.40 3.74 -13.46
CA VAL A 267 11.11 3.82 -14.15
C VAL A 267 10.07 4.56 -13.31
N LEU A 268 10.13 4.46 -11.98
CA LEU A 268 9.11 4.98 -11.08
C LEU A 268 9.05 6.52 -11.09
N PRO A 269 10.12 7.29 -10.86
CA PRO A 269 10.01 8.75 -10.88
C PRO A 269 9.50 9.31 -12.22
N PRO A 270 10.02 8.89 -13.39
CA PRO A 270 9.50 9.35 -14.68
C PRO A 270 8.03 8.97 -14.94
N LEU A 271 7.53 7.89 -14.34
CA LEU A 271 6.11 7.50 -14.43
C LEU A 271 5.20 8.40 -13.60
N LEU A 272 5.72 8.99 -12.53
CA LEU A 272 4.96 9.84 -11.62
C LEU A 272 4.91 11.29 -12.08
N GLU A 273 5.98 11.77 -12.73
CA GLU A 273 6.01 13.12 -13.30
C GLU A 273 4.86 13.35 -14.29
N GLY A 274 4.09 14.42 -14.06
CA GLY A 274 2.89 14.77 -14.82
C GLY A 274 1.61 14.04 -14.40
N ALA A 275 1.69 13.03 -13.53
CA ALA A 275 0.51 12.35 -13.00
C ALA A 275 -0.18 13.18 -11.90
N GLY A 276 -1.49 13.03 -11.78
CA GLY A 276 -2.22 13.53 -10.60
C GLY A 276 -1.87 12.72 -9.34
N LEU A 277 -2.04 13.28 -8.14
CA LEU A 277 -1.72 12.60 -6.87
C LEU A 277 -2.45 11.25 -6.69
N ALA A 278 -3.70 11.15 -7.14
CA ALA A 278 -4.45 9.89 -7.10
C ALA A 278 -3.90 8.86 -8.10
N GLU A 279 -3.49 9.31 -9.29
CA GLU A 279 -2.87 8.49 -10.31
C GLU A 279 -1.50 7.98 -9.84
N ALA A 280 -0.69 8.83 -9.20
CA ALA A 280 0.58 8.45 -8.60
C ALA A 280 0.42 7.25 -7.65
N ARG A 281 -0.62 7.25 -6.80
CA ARG A 281 -0.93 6.12 -5.92
C ARG A 281 -1.31 4.85 -6.69
N LEU A 282 -2.09 4.98 -7.77
CA LEU A 282 -2.45 3.85 -8.65
C LEU A 282 -1.21 3.28 -9.36
N ILE A 283 -0.31 4.13 -9.83
CA ILE A 283 0.93 3.76 -10.49
C ILE A 283 1.78 2.91 -9.56
N VAL A 284 2.07 3.42 -8.36
CA VAL A 284 2.84 2.71 -7.32
C VAL A 284 2.18 1.37 -6.98
N ALA A 285 0.87 1.37 -6.73
CA ALA A 285 0.13 0.16 -6.39
C ALA A 285 0.07 -0.87 -7.53
N SER A 286 0.23 -0.44 -8.80
CA SER A 286 0.26 -1.31 -9.99
C SER A 286 1.66 -1.84 -10.32
N LEU A 287 2.70 -1.23 -9.78
CA LEU A 287 4.08 -1.73 -9.87
C LEU A 287 4.39 -2.67 -8.71
N ASP A 288 3.81 -2.39 -7.54
CA ASP A 288 3.92 -3.18 -6.31
C ASP A 288 5.38 -3.56 -5.99
N PRO A 289 6.29 -2.57 -5.80
CA PRO A 289 7.69 -2.83 -5.47
C PRO A 289 7.80 -3.70 -4.22
N ASP A 290 8.70 -4.68 -4.26
CA ASP A 290 9.01 -5.53 -3.11
C ASP A 290 10.42 -5.21 -2.60
N LEU A 291 10.47 -4.36 -1.57
CA LEU A 291 11.72 -3.94 -0.94
C LEU A 291 12.27 -4.97 0.05
N GLY A 292 11.55 -6.06 0.29
CA GLY A 292 12.06 -7.23 1.02
C GLY A 292 13.05 -8.07 0.22
N THR A 293 13.50 -7.60 -0.94
CA THR A 293 14.55 -8.23 -1.76
C THR A 293 15.59 -7.23 -2.28
N ALA A 294 15.49 -5.97 -1.86
CA ALA A 294 16.42 -4.93 -2.28
C ALA A 294 17.70 -5.03 -1.44
N PRO A 295 18.90 -5.03 -2.07
CA PRO A 295 20.14 -4.89 -1.30
C PRO A 295 20.09 -3.57 -0.53
N ASP A 296 20.61 -3.57 0.70
CA ASP A 296 20.73 -2.36 1.51
C ASP A 296 21.31 -1.21 0.65
N GLY A 297 20.54 -0.12 0.57
CA GLY A 297 20.94 1.10 -0.14
C GLY A 297 22.07 1.83 0.56
#